data_AF-A0A6M8VTB5-F1
#
_entry.id   AF-A0A6M8VTB5-F1
#
_cell.length_a   1.000
_cell.length_b   1.000
_cell.length_c   1.000
_cell.angle_alpha   90.00
_cell.angle_beta   90.00
_cell.angle_gamma   90.00
#
_symmetry.space_group_name_H-M   'P 1'
#
loop_
_entity.id
_entity.type
_entity.pdbx_description
1 polymer ?
#
loop_
_entity_poly.entity_id
_entity_poly.type
_entity_poly.pdbx_seq_one_letter_code
_entity_poly.pdbx_strand_id
1 'polypeptide(L)'
;MPDQPHTTGSLLDDDPTVATIGVGAHKPSLRDRLRAVEKGAVARFNAAWAVPWSRYAIMGGSSVAALALGLGIYLAIRPVPKPDYEQAEMGKIFNYTLLTEEFNRLPVEERIELISQLVDRVGDMDASESVMMAQFFAGIAGEAREQIERNAGKLLVDATDLVAKDYAAVPPEERDAYLDDAYVRLVRLTSPFDGSIDRRTDEELLERGRRDTKQGQEAMGSGEVNADQASRLLVFMNQQTAKSASPAQQQRLTLFMRDMTRRLREPGG
;
A
#
# COMPACT_ATOMS: atom_id res chain seq x y z
N MET A 1 -47.98 51.43 67.79
CA MET A 1 -49.01 52.21 67.05
C MET A 1 -48.75 53.67 67.40
N PRO A 2 -48.85 54.64 66.48
CA PRO A 2 -48.14 54.90 65.20
C PRO A 2 -46.80 55.65 65.49
N ASP A 3 -45.91 56.04 64.58
CA ASP A 3 -45.97 57.23 63.70
C ASP A 3 -44.65 57.29 62.90
N GLN A 4 -44.75 57.52 61.59
CA GLN A 4 -43.85 58.43 60.87
C GLN A 4 -44.61 59.76 60.84
N PRO A 5 -44.00 60.97 60.99
CA PRO A 5 -43.26 61.55 59.85
C PRO A 5 -42.26 62.73 60.13
N HIS A 6 -41.53 63.07 59.05
CA HIS A 6 -41.06 64.41 58.60
C HIS A 6 -39.58 64.84 58.69
N THR A 7 -39.12 65.24 57.49
CA THR A 7 -38.30 66.41 57.13
C THR A 7 -36.78 66.36 57.30
N THR A 8 -36.06 66.32 56.17
CA THR A 8 -35.28 67.43 55.56
C THR A 8 -34.46 66.83 54.41
N GLY A 9 -34.22 67.42 53.25
CA GLY A 9 -34.58 68.72 52.69
C GLY A 9 -34.37 68.64 51.18
N SER A 10 -35.12 69.47 50.46
CA SER A 10 -34.92 69.77 49.05
C SER A 10 -34.06 71.03 48.95
N LEU A 11 -33.00 70.99 48.12
CA LEU A 11 -32.43 72.12 47.37
C LEU A 11 -31.42 71.48 46.40
N LEU A 12 -31.82 71.25 45.14
CA LEU A 12 -31.38 72.07 44.00
C LEU A 12 -29.86 72.30 43.99
N ASP A 13 -29.14 71.55 43.16
CA ASP A 13 -28.18 72.12 42.21
C ASP A 13 -27.85 71.12 41.09
N ASP A 14 -27.85 71.65 39.87
CA ASP A 14 -27.71 71.01 38.57
C ASP A 14 -26.28 70.52 38.28
N ASP A 15 -26.12 69.34 37.66
CA ASP A 15 -25.10 69.10 36.62
C ASP A 15 -25.44 67.86 35.75
N PRO A 16 -25.70 68.01 34.44
CA PRO A 16 -26.00 66.91 33.53
C PRO A 16 -24.75 66.36 32.84
N THR A 17 -23.75 65.83 33.56
CA THR A 17 -22.60 65.17 32.93
C THR A 17 -21.98 64.04 33.76
N VAL A 18 -22.66 62.88 33.87
CA VAL A 18 -21.96 61.63 34.19
C VAL A 18 -22.40 60.53 33.23
N ALA A 19 -21.47 60.20 32.32
CA ALA A 19 -21.57 59.11 31.37
C ALA A 19 -21.92 57.78 32.07
N THR A 20 -23.13 57.27 31.84
CA THR A 20 -23.41 55.85 32.04
C THR A 20 -22.68 55.07 30.95
N ILE A 21 -21.57 54.46 31.35
CA ILE A 21 -20.81 53.47 30.60
C ILE A 21 -21.78 52.40 30.10
N GLY A 22 -21.93 52.33 28.77
CA GLY A 22 -22.73 51.31 28.10
C GLY A 22 -22.21 49.93 28.44
N VAL A 23 -23.05 49.13 29.11
CA VAL A 23 -22.85 47.70 29.32
C VAL A 23 -22.71 47.05 27.94
N GLY A 24 -21.55 46.43 27.71
CA GLY A 24 -21.13 45.93 26.40
C GLY A 24 -22.14 44.98 25.76
N ALA A 25 -22.41 45.22 24.48
CA ALA A 25 -23.14 44.28 23.63
C ALA A 25 -22.42 42.91 23.66
N HIS A 26 -23.09 41.92 24.24
CA HIS A 26 -22.59 40.55 24.30
C HIS A 26 -22.48 40.00 22.87
N LYS A 27 -21.26 39.87 22.35
CA LYS A 27 -21.03 39.24 21.04
C LYS A 27 -21.44 37.76 21.17
N PRO A 28 -22.36 37.26 20.32
CA PRO A 28 -22.87 35.90 20.47
C PRO A 28 -21.72 34.89 20.37
N SER A 29 -21.67 33.97 21.33
CA SER A 29 -20.61 32.98 21.38
C SER A 29 -20.69 32.04 20.18
N LEU A 30 -19.58 31.39 19.84
CA LEU A 30 -19.53 30.40 18.75
C LEU A 30 -20.60 29.31 18.91
N ARG A 31 -20.91 28.95 20.17
CA ARG A 31 -21.99 28.01 20.53
C ARG A 31 -23.38 28.57 20.24
N ASP A 32 -23.61 29.86 20.48
CA ASP A 32 -24.89 30.51 20.18
C ASP A 32 -25.13 30.63 18.67
N ARG A 33 -24.06 30.88 17.91
CA ARG A 33 -24.10 30.91 16.44
C ARG A 33 -24.39 29.53 15.87
N LEU A 34 -23.75 28.48 16.40
CA LEU A 34 -24.02 27.09 15.99
C LEU A 34 -25.46 26.67 16.32
N ARG A 35 -25.96 27.00 17.51
CA ARG A 35 -27.36 26.71 17.90
C ARG A 35 -28.37 27.49 17.07
N ALA A 36 -28.06 28.72 16.66
CA ALA A 36 -28.93 29.50 15.77
C ALA A 36 -28.99 28.90 14.37
N VAL A 37 -27.86 28.41 13.84
CA VAL A 37 -27.79 27.69 12.55
C VAL A 37 -28.55 26.36 12.63
N GLU A 38 -28.37 25.61 13.72
CA GLU A 38 -29.07 24.35 13.98
C GLU A 38 -30.59 24.56 14.06
N LYS A 39 -31.05 25.52 14.87
CA LYS A 39 -32.48 25.86 14.96
C LYS A 39 -33.05 26.32 13.62
N GLY A 40 -32.30 27.10 12.85
CA GLY A 40 -32.69 27.53 11.51
C GLY A 40 -32.81 26.38 10.51
N ALA A 41 -31.86 25.43 10.55
CA ALA A 41 -31.89 24.23 9.70
C ALA A 41 -33.07 23.31 10.06
N VAL A 42 -33.30 23.07 11.35
CA VAL A 42 -34.42 22.26 11.85
C VAL A 42 -35.77 22.90 11.52
N ALA A 43 -35.90 24.22 11.67
CA ALA A 43 -37.15 24.92 11.33
C ALA A 43 -37.45 24.85 9.82
N ARG A 44 -36.43 24.98 8.96
CA ARG A 44 -36.57 24.86 7.50
C ARG A 44 -36.90 23.42 7.07
N PHE A 45 -36.28 22.43 7.72
CA PHE A 45 -36.59 21.02 7.52
C PHE A 45 -38.04 20.70 7.92
N ASN A 46 -38.48 21.13 9.11
CA ASN A 46 -39.86 20.92 9.58
C ASN A 46 -40.90 21.63 8.71
N ALA A 47 -40.61 22.85 8.23
CA ALA A 47 -41.48 23.56 7.30
C ALA A 47 -41.57 22.85 5.93
N ALA A 48 -40.44 22.35 5.41
CA ALA A 48 -40.41 21.54 4.20
C ALA A 48 -41.10 20.18 4.40
N TRP A 49 -41.08 19.61 5.61
CA TRP A 49 -41.75 18.36 5.95
C TRP A 49 -43.25 18.55 6.24
N ALA A 50 -43.75 19.77 6.46
CA ALA A 50 -45.18 20.03 6.65
C ALA A 50 -45.97 19.97 5.33
N VAL A 51 -45.29 20.11 4.20
CA VAL A 51 -45.89 20.20 2.87
C VAL A 51 -45.98 18.79 2.22
N PRO A 52 -47.15 18.33 1.73
CA PRO A 52 -47.34 16.92 1.33
C PRO A 52 -46.47 16.48 0.15
N TRP A 53 -46.27 17.34 -0.85
CA TRP A 53 -45.52 17.01 -2.06
C TRP A 53 -44.00 17.00 -1.84
N SER A 54 -43.48 17.82 -0.93
CA SER A 54 -42.08 17.82 -0.52
C SER A 54 -41.72 16.62 0.36
N ARG A 55 -42.67 16.00 1.08
CA ARG A 55 -42.43 14.72 1.77
C ARG A 55 -42.04 13.61 0.79
N TYR A 56 -42.75 13.50 -0.33
CA TYR A 56 -42.40 12.53 -1.38
C TYR A 56 -41.06 12.87 -2.05
N ALA A 57 -40.75 14.15 -2.24
CA ALA A 57 -39.45 14.57 -2.77
C ALA A 57 -38.29 14.30 -1.79
N ILE A 58 -38.49 14.51 -0.49
CA ILE A 58 -37.46 14.25 0.54
C ILE A 58 -37.33 12.74 0.81
N MET A 59 -38.43 11.97 0.84
CA MET A 59 -38.39 10.51 0.94
C MET A 59 -37.77 9.86 -0.31
N GLY A 60 -38.10 10.35 -1.50
CA GLY A 60 -37.47 9.93 -2.76
C GLY A 60 -35.99 10.29 -2.81
N GLY A 61 -35.64 11.54 -2.47
CA GLY A 61 -34.25 12.01 -2.43
C GLY A 61 -33.39 11.30 -1.38
N SER A 62 -33.93 11.01 -0.19
CA SER A 62 -33.22 10.26 0.86
C SER A 62 -33.04 8.79 0.51
N SER A 63 -34.01 8.16 -0.17
CA SER A 63 -33.88 6.78 -0.66
C SER A 63 -32.80 6.68 -1.74
N VAL A 64 -32.74 7.64 -2.68
CA VAL A 64 -31.68 7.72 -3.70
C VAL A 64 -30.32 7.97 -3.03
N ALA A 65 -30.24 8.88 -2.06
CA ALA A 65 -29.00 9.15 -1.34
C ALA A 65 -28.53 7.93 -0.53
N ALA A 66 -29.43 7.19 0.12
CA ALA A 66 -29.11 5.97 0.85
C ALA A 66 -28.65 4.84 -0.09
N LEU A 67 -29.26 4.70 -1.26
CA LEU A 67 -28.82 3.74 -2.28
C LEU A 67 -27.46 4.13 -2.87
N ALA A 68 -27.22 5.40 -3.14
CA ALA A 68 -25.92 5.88 -3.62
C ALA A 68 -24.82 5.70 -2.55
N LEU A 69 -25.14 5.96 -1.28
CA LEU A 69 -24.22 5.74 -0.16
C LEU A 69 -23.95 4.24 0.06
N GLY A 70 -25.00 3.41 0.02
CA GLY A 70 -24.90 1.96 0.14
C GLY A 70 -24.11 1.33 -1.01
N LEU A 71 -24.33 1.80 -2.25
CA LEU A 71 -23.54 1.40 -3.40
C LEU A 71 -22.10 1.88 -3.29
N GLY A 72 -21.86 3.11 -2.84
CA GLY A 72 -20.51 3.64 -2.61
C GLY A 72 -19.74 2.84 -1.56
N ILE A 73 -20.39 2.53 -0.43
CA ILE A 73 -19.83 1.67 0.63
C ILE A 73 -19.57 0.27 0.08
N TYR A 74 -20.54 -0.33 -0.62
CA TYR A 74 -20.39 -1.65 -1.23
C TYR A 74 -19.22 -1.71 -2.20
N LEU A 75 -19.07 -0.70 -3.07
CA LEU A 75 -17.95 -0.60 -3.99
C LEU A 75 -16.60 -0.36 -3.28
N ALA A 76 -16.61 0.30 -2.13
CA ALA A 76 -15.40 0.53 -1.33
C ALA A 76 -14.94 -0.70 -0.52
N ILE A 77 -15.87 -1.57 -0.09
CA ILE A 77 -15.55 -2.74 0.75
C ILE A 77 -15.57 -4.06 0.00
N ARG A 78 -16.10 -4.10 -1.23
CA ARG A 78 -16.16 -5.35 -2.00
C ARG A 78 -14.73 -5.80 -2.35
N PRO A 79 -14.44 -7.10 -2.25
CA PRO A 79 -13.20 -7.64 -2.77
C PRO A 79 -13.05 -7.34 -4.26
N VAL A 80 -11.87 -6.92 -4.69
CA VAL A 80 -11.57 -6.73 -6.11
C VAL A 80 -11.51 -8.12 -6.76
N PRO A 81 -12.39 -8.44 -7.73
CA PRO A 81 -12.36 -9.75 -8.37
C PRO A 81 -11.07 -9.90 -9.21
N LYS A 82 -10.44 -11.08 -9.14
CA LYS A 82 -9.30 -11.44 -9.99
C LYS A 82 -9.64 -11.17 -11.46
N PRO A 83 -8.91 -10.28 -12.16
CA PRO A 83 -9.13 -10.06 -13.59
C PRO A 83 -8.71 -11.30 -14.38
N ASP A 84 -9.28 -11.45 -15.57
CA ASP A 84 -8.78 -12.39 -16.57
C ASP A 84 -7.51 -11.80 -17.19
N TYR A 85 -6.34 -12.40 -16.95
CA TYR A 85 -5.06 -11.85 -17.42
C TYR A 85 -4.87 -11.98 -18.95
N GLU A 86 -5.67 -12.81 -19.61
CA GLU A 86 -5.65 -12.99 -21.07
C GLU A 86 -6.58 -12.01 -21.79
N GLN A 87 -7.65 -11.57 -21.14
CA GLN A 87 -8.69 -10.76 -21.79
C GLN A 87 -8.90 -9.36 -21.20
N ALA A 88 -8.51 -9.13 -19.94
CA ALA A 88 -8.74 -7.84 -19.30
C ALA A 88 -7.81 -6.74 -19.81
N GLU A 89 -8.25 -5.49 -19.65
CA GLU A 89 -7.43 -4.31 -19.93
C GLU A 89 -6.19 -4.27 -19.02
N MET A 90 -5.04 -3.88 -19.58
CA MET A 90 -3.75 -3.81 -18.86
C MET A 90 -3.83 -2.99 -17.58
N GLY A 91 -4.51 -1.84 -17.61
CA GLY A 91 -4.68 -1.00 -16.42
C GLY A 91 -5.37 -1.74 -15.27
N LYS A 92 -6.33 -2.64 -15.56
CA LYS A 92 -7.01 -3.45 -14.55
C LYS A 92 -6.09 -4.54 -13.99
N ILE A 93 -5.29 -5.17 -14.84
CA ILE A 93 -4.32 -6.20 -14.43
C ILE A 93 -3.23 -5.58 -13.54
N PHE A 94 -2.66 -4.45 -13.94
CA PHE A 94 -1.66 -3.73 -13.15
C PHE A 94 -2.24 -3.24 -11.83
N ASN A 95 -3.43 -2.64 -11.84
CA ASN A 95 -4.08 -2.19 -10.61
C ASN A 95 -4.29 -3.36 -9.63
N TYR A 96 -4.79 -4.50 -10.11
CA TYR A 96 -4.96 -5.70 -9.29
C TYR A 96 -3.61 -6.21 -8.74
N THR A 97 -2.63 -6.46 -9.62
CA THR A 97 -1.34 -7.07 -9.25
C THR A 97 -0.51 -6.18 -8.32
N LEU A 98 -0.51 -4.87 -8.56
CA LEU A 98 0.40 -3.94 -7.91
C LEU A 98 -0.21 -3.27 -6.66
N LEU A 99 -1.53 -3.02 -6.67
CA LEU A 99 -2.16 -2.10 -5.72
C LEU A 99 -3.22 -2.75 -4.81
N THR A 100 -3.58 -4.02 -5.01
CA THR A 100 -4.63 -4.67 -4.20
C THR A 100 -4.09 -5.62 -3.14
N GLU A 101 -4.82 -5.75 -2.04
CA GLU A 101 -4.50 -6.74 -0.99
C GLU A 101 -4.90 -8.16 -1.43
N GLU A 102 -5.89 -8.28 -2.30
CA GLU A 102 -6.40 -9.54 -2.83
C GLU A 102 -5.31 -10.32 -3.55
N PHE A 103 -4.50 -9.65 -4.38
CA PHE A 103 -3.32 -10.27 -4.97
C PHE A 103 -2.37 -10.80 -3.88
N ASN A 104 -2.07 -10.01 -2.85
CA ASN A 104 -1.18 -10.40 -1.76
C ASN A 104 -1.70 -11.54 -0.88
N ARG A 105 -3.01 -11.82 -0.90
CA ARG A 105 -3.64 -12.94 -0.18
C ARG A 105 -3.61 -14.25 -0.96
N LEU A 106 -3.27 -14.22 -2.25
CA LEU A 106 -3.16 -15.43 -3.06
C LEU A 106 -1.95 -16.28 -2.61
N PRO A 107 -2.01 -17.61 -2.81
CA PRO A 107 -0.84 -18.48 -2.69
C PRO A 107 0.34 -17.94 -3.52
N VAL A 108 1.56 -18.23 -3.07
CA VAL A 108 2.79 -17.72 -3.69
C VAL A 108 2.87 -18.15 -5.16
N GLU A 109 2.54 -19.40 -5.42
CA GLU A 109 2.53 -20.03 -6.73
C GLU A 109 1.54 -19.33 -7.67
N GLU A 110 0.33 -19.03 -7.20
CA GLU A 110 -0.68 -18.33 -7.99
C GLU A 110 -0.24 -16.88 -8.27
N ARG A 111 0.38 -16.19 -7.31
CA ARG A 111 0.94 -14.84 -7.55
C ARG A 111 1.99 -14.86 -8.65
N ILE A 112 2.86 -15.86 -8.68
CA ILE A 112 3.94 -15.98 -9.65
C ILE A 112 3.39 -16.32 -11.03
N GLU A 113 2.41 -17.22 -11.10
CA GLU A 113 1.72 -17.56 -12.35
C GLU A 113 1.11 -16.30 -12.98
N LEU A 114 0.41 -15.48 -12.19
CA LEU A 114 -0.18 -14.23 -12.65
C LEU A 114 0.87 -13.21 -13.11
N ILE A 115 2.02 -13.11 -12.43
CA ILE A 115 3.12 -12.25 -12.90
C ILE A 115 3.71 -12.77 -14.20
N SER A 116 3.87 -14.09 -14.37
CA SER A 116 4.32 -14.67 -15.64
C SER A 116 3.39 -14.31 -16.80
N GLN A 117 2.07 -14.47 -16.59
CA GLN A 117 1.06 -14.08 -17.59
C GLN A 117 1.12 -12.58 -17.92
N LEU A 118 1.35 -11.74 -16.91
CA LEU A 118 1.54 -10.31 -17.11
C LEU A 118 2.80 -10.00 -17.94
N VAL A 119 3.92 -10.67 -17.66
CA VAL A 119 5.19 -10.48 -18.39
C VAL A 119 5.06 -10.93 -19.84
N ASP A 120 4.50 -12.11 -20.09
CA ASP A 120 4.22 -12.60 -21.45
C ASP A 120 3.39 -11.59 -22.23
N ARG A 121 2.30 -11.11 -21.62
CA ARG A 121 1.42 -10.13 -22.24
C ARG A 121 2.12 -8.81 -22.55
N VAL A 122 2.95 -8.30 -21.64
CA VAL A 122 3.74 -7.08 -21.87
C VAL A 122 4.77 -7.29 -22.97
N GLY A 123 5.38 -8.47 -23.05
CA GLY A 123 6.32 -8.84 -24.12
C GLY A 123 5.70 -8.83 -25.52
N ASP A 124 4.39 -9.09 -25.61
CA ASP A 124 3.64 -9.10 -26.86
C ASP A 124 3.02 -7.72 -27.22
N MET A 125 3.16 -6.69 -26.37
CA MET A 125 2.60 -5.35 -26.62
C MET A 125 3.34 -4.59 -27.72
N ASP A 126 2.59 -3.76 -28.46
CA ASP A 126 3.16 -2.90 -29.49
C ASP A 126 3.80 -1.62 -28.93
N ALA A 127 4.51 -0.89 -29.78
CA ALA A 127 5.20 0.35 -29.39
C ALA A 127 4.25 1.46 -28.94
N SER A 128 2.99 1.48 -29.40
CA SER A 128 2.00 2.50 -29.02
C SER A 128 1.43 2.22 -27.64
N GLU A 129 1.19 0.95 -27.31
CA GLU A 129 0.71 0.52 -26.01
C GLU A 129 1.80 0.63 -24.94
N SER A 130 3.07 0.42 -25.31
CA SER A 130 4.24 0.64 -24.45
C SER A 130 4.36 2.08 -23.94
N VAL A 131 3.99 3.07 -24.77
CA VAL A 131 4.00 4.50 -24.38
C VAL A 131 2.93 4.78 -23.34
N MET A 132 1.72 4.24 -23.50
CA MET A 132 0.66 4.36 -22.49
C MET A 132 1.07 3.70 -21.17
N MET A 133 1.78 2.57 -21.24
CA MET A 133 2.32 1.89 -20.07
C MET A 133 3.36 2.74 -19.33
N ALA A 134 4.30 3.34 -20.07
CA ALA A 134 5.29 4.24 -19.50
C ALA A 134 4.62 5.45 -18.81
N GLN A 135 3.54 5.99 -19.37
CA GLN A 135 2.75 7.05 -18.75
C GLN A 135 2.05 6.60 -17.46
N PHE A 136 1.50 5.39 -17.43
CA PHE A 136 0.92 4.80 -16.22
C PHE A 136 1.97 4.67 -15.11
N PHE A 137 3.14 4.12 -15.41
CA PHE A 137 4.24 4.01 -14.43
C PHE A 137 4.80 5.35 -13.99
N ALA A 138 4.89 6.33 -14.90
CA ALA A 138 5.27 7.70 -14.55
C ALA A 138 4.24 8.37 -13.62
N GLY A 139 2.97 7.95 -13.68
CA GLY A 139 1.92 8.37 -12.77
C GLY A 139 1.99 7.73 -11.37
N ILE A 140 2.76 6.66 -11.19
CA ILE A 140 3.00 6.04 -9.89
C ILE A 140 4.11 6.80 -9.17
N ALA A 141 3.74 7.62 -8.19
CA ALA A 141 4.69 8.41 -7.40
C ALA A 141 4.54 8.19 -5.89
N GLY A 142 5.62 8.43 -5.15
CA GLY A 142 5.62 8.47 -3.68
C GLY A 142 5.26 7.14 -3.02
N GLU A 143 4.32 7.19 -2.06
CA GLU A 143 3.94 6.07 -1.20
C GLU A 143 3.44 4.83 -1.98
N ALA A 144 2.78 5.04 -3.12
CA ALA A 144 2.30 3.95 -3.98
C ALA A 144 3.46 3.17 -4.60
N ARG A 145 4.53 3.85 -5.03
CA ARG A 145 5.75 3.20 -5.56
C ARG A 145 6.40 2.35 -4.48
N GLU A 146 6.57 2.91 -3.28
CA GLU A 146 7.20 2.17 -2.19
C GLU A 146 6.36 0.96 -1.75
N GLN A 147 5.03 1.05 -1.82
CA GLN A 147 4.15 -0.08 -1.53
C GLN A 147 4.33 -1.21 -2.54
N ILE A 148 4.45 -0.88 -3.82
CA ILE A 148 4.75 -1.86 -4.87
C ILE A 148 6.09 -2.52 -4.61
N GLU A 149 7.13 -1.74 -4.34
CA GLU A 149 8.48 -2.26 -4.05
C GLU A 149 8.47 -3.18 -2.81
N ARG A 150 7.72 -2.82 -1.75
CA ARG A 150 7.55 -3.68 -0.56
C ARG A 150 6.80 -4.98 -0.88
N ASN A 151 5.73 -4.93 -1.67
CA ASN A 151 4.96 -6.11 -2.04
C ASN A 151 5.78 -7.05 -2.94
N ALA A 152 6.51 -6.49 -3.90
CA ALA A 152 7.42 -7.24 -4.77
C ALA A 152 8.54 -7.89 -3.96
N GLY A 153 9.16 -7.15 -3.04
CA GLY A 153 10.19 -7.68 -2.12
C GLY A 153 9.66 -8.82 -1.25
N LYS A 154 8.46 -8.67 -0.70
CA LYS A 154 7.78 -9.74 0.05
C LYS A 154 7.54 -10.98 -0.82
N LEU A 155 7.06 -10.80 -2.04
CA LEU A 155 6.78 -11.93 -2.92
C LEU A 155 8.07 -12.66 -3.34
N LEU A 156 9.16 -11.95 -3.62
CA LEU A 156 10.47 -12.59 -3.88
C LEU A 156 10.97 -13.42 -2.69
N VAL A 157 10.80 -12.89 -1.47
CA VAL A 157 11.12 -13.61 -0.23
C VAL A 157 10.25 -14.86 -0.10
N ASP A 158 8.94 -14.73 -0.26
CA ASP A 158 8.01 -15.85 -0.15
C ASP A 158 8.30 -16.92 -1.22
N ALA A 159 8.64 -16.52 -2.44
CA ALA A 159 9.04 -17.39 -3.55
C ALA A 159 10.35 -18.13 -3.27
N THR A 160 11.34 -17.45 -2.70
CA THR A 160 12.61 -18.09 -2.32
C THR A 160 12.41 -19.03 -1.14
N ASP A 161 11.57 -18.66 -0.16
CA ASP A 161 11.27 -19.50 1.00
C ASP A 161 10.51 -20.77 0.57
N LEU A 162 9.66 -20.70 -0.45
CA LEU A 162 8.99 -21.86 -1.03
C LEU A 162 10.01 -22.93 -1.48
N VAL A 163 11.08 -22.52 -2.15
CA VAL A 163 12.15 -23.44 -2.60
C VAL A 163 13.07 -23.86 -1.45
N ALA A 164 13.30 -22.97 -0.47
CA ALA A 164 14.19 -23.22 0.65
C ALA A 164 13.57 -24.09 1.76
N LYS A 165 12.24 -24.17 1.84
CA LYS A 165 11.51 -24.78 2.96
C LYS A 165 11.92 -26.23 3.20
N ASP A 166 12.09 -26.99 2.13
CA ASP A 166 12.38 -28.43 2.21
C ASP A 166 13.87 -28.72 2.35
N TYR A 167 14.74 -27.73 2.08
CA TYR A 167 16.20 -27.90 2.08
C TYR A 167 16.74 -28.46 3.41
N ALA A 168 16.18 -28.01 4.54
CA ALA A 168 16.64 -28.46 5.86
C ALA A 168 16.42 -29.97 6.10
N ALA A 169 15.46 -30.58 5.41
CA ALA A 169 15.15 -32.00 5.51
C ALA A 169 15.95 -32.88 4.53
N VAL A 170 16.69 -32.28 3.60
CA VAL A 170 17.44 -33.01 2.57
C VAL A 170 18.66 -33.74 3.18
N PRO A 171 18.80 -35.05 2.96
CA PRO A 171 19.98 -35.82 3.39
C PRO A 171 21.28 -35.25 2.83
N PRO A 172 22.39 -35.22 3.60
CA PRO A 172 23.65 -34.62 3.16
C PRO A 172 24.13 -35.04 1.76
N GLU A 173 23.96 -36.31 1.42
CA GLU A 173 24.33 -36.93 0.15
C GLU A 173 23.51 -36.45 -1.06
N GLU A 174 22.29 -35.95 -0.84
CA GLU A 174 21.40 -35.45 -1.90
C GLU A 174 21.42 -33.93 -2.03
N ARG A 175 22.11 -33.22 -1.12
CA ARG A 175 22.07 -31.75 -1.04
C ARG A 175 22.59 -31.05 -2.27
N ASP A 176 23.64 -31.57 -2.91
CA ASP A 176 24.22 -30.89 -4.07
C ASP A 176 23.28 -30.94 -5.28
N ALA A 177 22.70 -32.11 -5.54
CA ALA A 177 21.70 -32.28 -6.58
C ALA A 177 20.44 -31.45 -6.28
N TYR A 178 20.00 -31.43 -5.02
CA TYR A 178 18.90 -30.58 -4.60
C TYR A 178 19.20 -29.10 -4.83
N LEU A 179 20.40 -28.62 -4.51
CA LEU A 179 20.78 -27.21 -4.65
C LEU A 179 20.86 -26.77 -6.12
N ASP A 180 21.30 -27.65 -7.03
CA ASP A 180 21.31 -27.37 -8.47
C ASP A 180 19.88 -27.20 -9.01
N ASP A 181 19.01 -28.18 -8.72
CA ASP A 181 17.61 -28.15 -9.11
C ASP A 181 16.83 -26.99 -8.43
N ALA A 182 17.14 -26.70 -7.16
CA ALA A 182 16.60 -25.55 -6.45
C ALA A 182 17.04 -24.21 -7.06
N TYR A 183 18.28 -24.09 -7.55
CA TYR A 183 18.73 -22.90 -8.24
C TYR A 183 17.97 -22.69 -9.55
N VAL A 184 17.84 -23.76 -10.36
CA VAL A 184 17.06 -23.72 -11.61
C VAL A 184 15.62 -23.30 -11.35
N ARG A 185 14.96 -23.93 -10.37
CA ARG A 185 13.61 -23.54 -9.94
C ARG A 185 13.55 -22.09 -9.52
N LEU A 186 14.47 -21.64 -8.68
CA LEU A 186 14.49 -20.26 -8.19
C LEU A 186 14.61 -19.27 -9.36
N VAL A 187 15.54 -19.48 -10.30
CA VAL A 187 15.71 -18.60 -11.46
C VAL A 187 14.44 -18.56 -12.32
N ARG A 188 13.85 -19.71 -12.63
CA ARG A 188 12.60 -19.77 -13.41
C ARG A 188 11.47 -19.04 -12.68
N LEU A 189 11.34 -19.28 -11.38
CA LEU A 189 10.33 -18.71 -10.50
C LEU A 189 10.47 -17.19 -10.36
N THR A 190 11.71 -16.67 -10.35
CA THR A 190 11.99 -15.25 -10.16
C THR A 190 12.18 -14.47 -11.47
N SER A 191 12.38 -15.15 -12.60
CA SER A 191 12.56 -14.47 -13.89
C SER A 191 11.43 -13.50 -14.24
N PRO A 192 10.13 -13.80 -14.02
CA PRO A 192 9.08 -12.84 -14.34
C PRO A 192 9.22 -11.49 -13.60
N PHE A 193 9.88 -11.44 -12.44
CA PHE A 193 10.10 -10.20 -11.70
C PHE A 193 11.15 -9.28 -12.34
N ASP A 194 12.05 -9.83 -13.14
CA ASP A 194 13.02 -9.05 -13.92
C ASP A 194 12.47 -8.62 -15.29
N GLY A 195 11.21 -8.97 -15.57
CA GLY A 195 10.55 -8.68 -16.84
C GLY A 195 10.91 -9.65 -17.97
N SER A 196 11.50 -10.80 -17.64
CA SER A 196 11.81 -11.84 -18.62
C SER A 196 11.23 -13.20 -18.24
N ILE A 197 11.20 -14.12 -19.20
CA ILE A 197 10.93 -15.53 -18.95
C ILE A 197 12.15 -16.30 -19.43
N ASP A 198 12.81 -16.97 -18.51
CA ASP A 198 14.06 -17.65 -18.83
C ASP A 198 13.80 -18.97 -19.59
N ARG A 199 14.13 -18.96 -20.88
CA ARG A 199 13.91 -20.10 -21.80
C ARG A 199 15.12 -21.00 -21.94
N ARG A 200 16.20 -20.73 -21.21
CA ARG A 200 17.41 -21.55 -21.25
C ARG A 200 17.19 -22.94 -20.64
N THR A 201 18.06 -23.86 -21.02
CA THR A 201 18.11 -25.20 -20.44
C THR A 201 18.63 -25.14 -19.00
N ASP A 202 18.33 -26.15 -18.20
CA ASP A 202 18.74 -26.21 -16.80
C ASP A 202 20.27 -26.14 -16.64
N GLU A 203 21.02 -26.78 -17.53
CA GLU A 203 22.49 -26.70 -17.54
C GLU A 203 22.98 -25.28 -17.86
N GLU A 204 22.42 -24.62 -18.87
CA GLU A 204 22.77 -23.23 -19.21
C GLU A 204 22.43 -22.25 -18.06
N LEU A 205 21.39 -22.53 -17.29
CA LEU A 205 21.05 -21.77 -16.08
C LEU A 205 22.14 -21.95 -15.03
N LEU A 206 22.53 -23.20 -14.73
CA LEU A 206 23.57 -23.52 -13.75
C LEU A 206 24.93 -22.94 -14.15
N GLU A 207 25.33 -23.09 -15.41
CA GLU A 207 26.56 -22.50 -15.94
C GLU A 207 26.59 -20.98 -15.79
N ARG A 208 25.47 -20.31 -16.08
CA ARG A 208 25.35 -18.87 -15.82
C ARG A 208 25.46 -18.57 -14.33
N GLY A 209 24.75 -19.30 -13.47
CA GLY A 209 24.81 -19.09 -12.02
C GLY A 209 26.22 -19.21 -11.45
N ARG A 210 26.98 -20.21 -11.92
CA ARG A 210 28.40 -20.40 -11.57
C ARG A 210 29.25 -19.22 -12.06
N ARG A 211 29.04 -18.77 -13.30
CA ARG A 211 29.74 -17.62 -13.89
C ARG A 211 29.45 -16.32 -13.14
N ASP A 212 28.19 -16.02 -12.88
CA ASP A 212 27.74 -14.81 -12.18
C ASP A 212 28.28 -14.79 -10.74
N THR A 213 28.28 -15.94 -10.06
CA THR A 213 28.89 -16.11 -8.73
C THR A 213 30.40 -15.83 -8.76
N LYS A 214 31.11 -16.36 -9.77
CA LYS A 214 32.55 -16.14 -9.93
C LYS A 214 32.87 -14.67 -10.21
N GLN A 215 32.14 -14.03 -11.12
CA GLN A 215 32.31 -12.60 -11.44
C GLN A 215 32.04 -11.72 -10.20
N GLY A 216 30.97 -12.01 -9.45
CA GLY A 216 30.69 -11.30 -8.19
C GLY A 216 31.81 -11.42 -7.17
N GLN A 217 32.43 -12.61 -7.06
CA GLN A 217 33.58 -12.82 -6.19
C GLN A 217 34.82 -12.03 -6.64
N GLU A 218 35.08 -11.99 -7.95
CA GLU A 218 36.19 -11.22 -8.52
C GLU A 218 36.00 -9.72 -8.28
N ALA A 219 34.80 -9.19 -8.48
CA ALA A 219 34.47 -7.78 -8.23
C ALA A 219 34.60 -7.39 -6.74
N MET A 220 34.27 -8.30 -5.81
CA MET A 220 34.49 -8.08 -4.38
C MET A 220 35.98 -8.14 -4.00
N GLY A 221 36.75 -9.03 -4.63
CA GLY A 221 38.18 -9.19 -4.36
C GLY A 221 39.07 -8.12 -5.03
N SER A 222 38.62 -7.54 -6.14
CA SER A 222 39.34 -6.50 -6.89
C SER A 222 39.23 -5.11 -6.26
N GLY A 223 38.32 -4.92 -5.29
CA GLY A 223 38.05 -3.63 -4.66
C GLY A 223 37.23 -2.68 -5.53
N GLU A 224 36.66 -3.15 -6.64
CA GLU A 224 35.68 -2.39 -7.45
C GLU A 224 34.45 -1.98 -6.63
N VAL A 225 34.11 -2.78 -5.61
CA VAL A 225 33.16 -2.41 -4.57
C VAL A 225 33.95 -2.08 -3.30
N ASN A 226 33.94 -0.81 -2.87
CA ASN A 226 34.65 -0.44 -1.65
C ASN A 226 33.96 -1.05 -0.40
N ALA A 227 34.71 -1.29 0.68
CA ALA A 227 34.20 -1.94 1.90
C ALA A 227 33.06 -1.15 2.59
N ASP A 228 33.05 0.18 2.51
CA ASP A 228 31.98 1.05 3.03
C ASP A 228 30.70 0.94 2.16
N GLN A 229 30.84 0.89 0.84
CA GLN A 229 29.73 0.68 -0.10
C GLN A 229 29.11 -0.70 0.09
N ALA A 230 29.93 -1.75 0.24
CA ALA A 230 29.47 -3.10 0.55
C ALA A 230 28.73 -3.14 1.90
N SER A 231 29.26 -2.49 2.93
CA SER A 231 28.63 -2.43 4.25
C SER A 231 27.28 -1.71 4.22
N ARG A 232 27.18 -0.58 3.51
CA ARG A 232 25.91 0.15 3.34
C ARG A 232 24.88 -0.65 2.55
N LEU A 233 25.30 -1.35 1.49
CA LEU A 233 24.44 -2.23 0.70
C LEU A 233 23.91 -3.38 1.55
N LEU A 234 24.76 -4.03 2.34
CA LEU A 234 24.35 -5.12 3.23
C LEU A 234 23.37 -4.66 4.31
N VAL A 235 23.58 -3.47 4.91
CA VAL A 235 22.62 -2.90 5.87
C VAL A 235 21.28 -2.60 5.19
N PHE A 236 21.29 -2.03 3.99
CA PHE A 236 20.07 -1.74 3.23
C PHE A 236 19.31 -3.02 2.86
N MET A 237 20.00 -4.02 2.32
CA MET A 237 19.41 -5.33 1.98
C MET A 237 18.87 -6.04 3.21
N ASN A 238 19.60 -6.03 4.33
CA ASN A 238 19.12 -6.59 5.59
C ASN A 238 17.87 -5.87 6.08
N GLN A 239 17.82 -4.54 6.02
CA GLN A 239 16.63 -3.78 6.43
C GLN A 239 15.42 -4.08 5.54
N GLN A 240 15.58 -4.19 4.23
CA GLN A 240 14.46 -4.48 3.32
C GLN A 240 14.02 -5.95 3.36
N THR A 241 14.97 -6.88 3.46
CA THR A 241 14.67 -8.31 3.60
C THR A 241 14.03 -8.58 4.96
N ALA A 242 14.51 -7.95 6.04
CA ALA A 242 13.95 -8.12 7.37
C ALA A 242 12.53 -7.57 7.51
N LYS A 243 12.18 -6.52 6.76
CA LYS A 243 10.79 -6.02 6.67
C LYS A 243 9.88 -6.97 5.90
N SER A 244 10.43 -7.87 5.09
CA SER A 244 9.70 -8.70 4.14
C SER A 244 9.58 -10.17 4.59
N ALA A 245 10.47 -10.64 5.47
CA ALA A 245 10.55 -12.04 5.92
C ALA A 245 10.43 -12.17 7.46
N SER A 246 9.71 -13.19 7.93
CA SER A 246 9.71 -13.55 9.36
C SER A 246 11.08 -14.07 9.84
N PRO A 247 11.42 -14.03 11.15
CA PRO A 247 12.71 -14.51 11.64
C PRO A 247 13.03 -15.97 11.26
N ALA A 248 12.03 -16.85 11.26
CA ALA A 248 12.20 -18.24 10.84
C ALA A 248 12.51 -18.36 9.33
N GLN A 249 11.86 -17.53 8.51
CA GLN A 249 12.17 -17.45 7.08
C GLN A 249 13.58 -16.91 6.85
N GLN A 250 13.98 -15.86 7.56
CA GLN A 250 15.33 -15.29 7.45
C GLN A 250 16.40 -16.34 7.74
N GLN A 251 16.23 -17.15 8.78
CA GLN A 251 17.16 -18.23 9.11
C GLN A 251 17.24 -19.28 7.99
N ARG A 252 16.10 -19.75 7.47
CA ARG A 252 16.07 -20.73 6.36
C ARG A 252 16.74 -20.18 5.12
N LEU A 253 16.37 -18.97 4.71
CA LEU A 253 16.92 -18.29 3.55
C LEU A 253 18.43 -18.07 3.69
N THR A 254 18.92 -17.67 4.86
CA THR A 254 20.35 -17.47 5.10
C THR A 254 21.14 -18.76 4.90
N LEU A 255 20.66 -19.87 5.46
CA LEU A 255 21.32 -21.18 5.31
C LEU A 255 21.28 -21.65 3.85
N PHE A 256 20.12 -21.58 3.22
CA PHE A 256 19.92 -21.98 1.83
C PHE A 256 20.79 -21.16 0.86
N MET A 257 20.77 -19.83 0.96
CA MET A 257 21.56 -18.95 0.08
C MET A 257 23.06 -19.13 0.29
N ARG A 258 23.51 -19.37 1.53
CA ARG A 258 24.92 -19.68 1.82
C ARG A 258 25.35 -20.97 1.12
N ASP A 259 24.57 -22.04 1.27
CA ASP A 259 24.94 -23.35 0.74
C ASP A 259 24.78 -23.41 -0.78
N MET A 260 23.78 -22.72 -1.35
CA MET A 260 23.65 -22.49 -2.79
C MET A 260 24.85 -21.73 -3.37
N THR A 261 25.26 -20.63 -2.72
CA THR A 261 26.44 -19.86 -3.16
C THR A 261 27.71 -20.71 -3.13
N ARG A 262 27.85 -21.58 -2.12
CA ARG A 262 28.97 -22.54 -2.05
C ARG A 262 28.90 -23.53 -3.21
N ARG A 263 27.73 -24.14 -3.44
CA ARG A 263 27.50 -25.11 -4.53
C ARG A 263 27.83 -24.53 -5.91
N LEU A 264 27.42 -23.29 -6.19
CA LEU A 264 27.70 -22.59 -7.45
C LEU A 264 29.17 -22.18 -7.61
N ARG A 265 29.96 -22.14 -6.52
CA ARG A 265 31.40 -21.89 -6.59
C ARG A 265 32.19 -23.15 -6.94
N GLU A 266 31.71 -24.30 -6.50
CA GLU A 266 32.40 -25.57 -6.73
C GLU A 266 32.23 -25.99 -8.20
N PRO A 267 33.32 -26.30 -8.93
CA PRO A 267 33.20 -26.84 -10.28
C PRO A 267 32.37 -28.13 -10.19
N GLY A 268 31.37 -28.28 -11.07
CA GLY A 268 30.58 -29.50 -11.15
C GLY A 268 31.52 -30.70 -11.25
N GLY A 269 31.36 -31.66 -10.33
CA GLY A 269 32.08 -32.92 -10.33
C GLY A 269 31.70 -33.79 -11.53
#